data_AF-A0A859QKZ6-F1
#
_entry.id   AF-A0A859QKZ6-F1
#
_cell.length_a   1.000
_cell.length_b   1.000
_cell.length_c   1.000
_cell.angle_alpha   90.00
_cell.angle_beta   90.00
_cell.angle_gamma   90.00
#
_symmetry.space_group_name_H-M   'P 1'
#
loop_
_entity.id
_entity.type
_entity.pdbx_description
1 polymer ?
#
loop_
_entity_poly.entity_id
_entity_poly.type
_entity_poly.pdbx_seq_one_letter_code
_entity_poly.pdbx_strand_id
1 'polypeptide(L)'
;MKTKLIAVALGLALSGCQTQTVEEMSYTQRKQLAGEIAKRCVDQGFTEKSPEFVPCIKAETEGEIARRRRASAREDMAAANSVDVTCREFFGAVRCN
;
A
#
# COMPACT_ATOMS: atom_id res chain seq x y z
N MET A 1 0.41 -38.70 24.79
CA MET A 1 0.65 -37.25 24.97
C MET A 1 1.18 -36.69 23.66
N LYS A 2 0.32 -36.11 22.83
CA LYS A 2 0.71 -35.50 21.55
C LYS A 2 -0.10 -34.22 21.36
N THR A 3 0.53 -33.23 20.71
CA THR A 3 -0.03 -31.97 20.18
C THR A 3 -0.51 -30.92 21.19
N LYS A 4 0.43 -30.12 21.68
CA LYS A 4 0.20 -28.69 21.94
C LYS A 4 1.27 -27.89 21.20
N LEU A 5 1.01 -27.62 19.93
CA LEU A 5 1.84 -26.73 19.14
C LEU A 5 0.92 -25.86 18.28
N ILE A 6 1.24 -24.57 18.30
CA ILE A 6 0.93 -23.56 17.27
C ILE A 6 -0.45 -22.90 17.41
N ALA A 7 -0.52 -21.83 18.19
CA ALA A 7 -1.62 -20.86 18.10
C ALA A 7 -1.18 -19.44 18.53
N VAL A 8 0.02 -18.97 18.16
CA VAL A 8 0.44 -17.56 18.42
C VAL A 8 1.42 -17.09 17.33
N ALA A 9 1.01 -17.06 16.06
CA ALA A 9 1.86 -16.54 14.99
C ALA A 9 1.09 -15.92 13.81
N LEU A 10 -0.12 -15.38 14.02
CA LEU A 10 -0.96 -14.82 12.95
C LEU A 10 -1.29 -13.32 13.09
N GLY A 11 -0.58 -12.57 13.94
CA GLY A 11 -0.96 -11.18 14.28
C GLY A 11 -0.08 -10.05 13.71
N LEU A 12 1.08 -10.35 13.13
CA LEU A 12 2.10 -9.30 12.85
C LEU A 12 2.24 -8.89 11.38
N ALA A 13 1.35 -9.34 10.49
CA ALA A 13 1.46 -9.05 9.05
C ALA A 13 0.53 -7.94 8.52
N LEU A 14 -0.12 -7.15 9.40
CA LEU A 14 -1.03 -6.05 9.00
C LEU A 14 -0.42 -4.64 9.09
N SER A 15 0.84 -4.49 9.52
CA SER A 15 1.46 -3.17 9.73
C SER A 15 1.99 -2.48 8.45
N GLY A 16 1.64 -2.97 7.25
CA GLY A 16 2.08 -2.40 5.97
C GLY A 16 1.02 -1.63 5.16
N CYS A 17 -0.24 -1.59 5.59
CA CYS A 17 -1.37 -1.06 4.79
C CYS A 17 -1.77 0.37 5.13
N GLN A 18 -0.82 1.27 5.32
CA GLN A 18 -1.14 2.70 5.33
C GLN A 18 -0.27 3.39 4.29
N THR A 19 -0.71 3.34 3.04
CA THR A 19 -0.02 3.99 1.94
C THR A 19 -0.27 5.49 2.01
N GLN A 20 0.61 6.20 2.71
CA GLN A 20 0.53 7.66 2.83
C GLN A 20 0.66 8.33 1.45
N THR A 21 -0.24 9.27 1.16
CA THR A 21 -0.21 10.08 -0.07
C THR A 21 0.95 11.08 -0.02
N VAL A 22 1.36 11.60 -1.19
CA VAL A 22 2.50 12.53 -1.25
C VAL A 22 2.20 13.84 -0.51
N GLU A 23 0.93 14.23 -0.51
CA GLU A 23 0.38 15.40 0.14
C GLU A 23 0.44 15.31 1.67
N GLU A 24 0.32 14.11 2.24
CA GLU A 24 0.36 13.85 3.67
C GLU A 24 1.80 13.70 4.22
N MET A 25 2.78 13.52 3.34
CA MET A 25 4.18 13.35 3.76
C MET A 25 4.81 14.64 4.30
N SER A 26 5.58 14.49 5.37
CA SER A 26 6.49 15.54 5.85
C SER A 26 7.53 15.93 4.79
N TYR A 27 8.13 17.11 4.95
CA TYR A 27 9.20 17.56 4.06
C TYR A 27 10.36 16.56 3.97
N THR A 28 10.76 15.98 5.11
CA THR A 28 11.84 14.98 5.18
C THR A 28 11.49 13.71 4.40
N GLN A 29 10.26 13.21 4.53
CA GLN A 29 9.80 12.03 3.79
C GLN A 29 9.72 12.30 2.28
N ARG A 30 9.27 13.50 1.87
CA ARG A 30 9.30 13.91 0.47
C ARG A 30 10.72 13.95 -0.10
N LYS A 31 11.69 14.43 0.68
CA LYS A 31 13.11 14.43 0.29
C LYS A 31 13.66 13.01 0.14
N GLN A 32 13.30 12.10 1.03
CA GLN A 32 13.68 10.68 0.93
C GLN A 32 13.08 10.06 -0.33
N LEU A 33 11.78 10.26 -0.59
CA LEU A 33 11.12 9.75 -1.78
C LEU A 33 11.74 10.30 -3.08
N ALA A 34 12.10 11.59 -3.11
CA ALA A 34 12.80 12.18 -4.25
C ALA A 34 14.17 11.53 -4.48
N GLY A 35 14.91 11.21 -3.41
CA GLY A 35 16.16 10.47 -3.50
C GLY A 35 15.99 9.05 -4.05
N GLU A 36 14.93 8.35 -3.65
CA GLU A 36 14.60 7.02 -4.18
C GLU A 36 14.23 7.06 -5.66
N ILE A 37 13.47 8.08 -6.09
CA ILE A 37 13.12 8.28 -7.50
C ILE A 37 14.37 8.58 -8.33
N ALA A 38 15.26 9.45 -7.83
CA ALA A 38 16.53 9.72 -8.49
C ALA A 38 17.39 8.46 -8.63
N LYS A 39 17.47 7.66 -7.57
CA LYS A 39 18.17 6.38 -7.59
C LYS A 39 17.58 5.44 -8.64
N ARG A 40 16.25 5.33 -8.75
CA ARG A 40 15.59 4.52 -9.78
C ARG A 40 15.96 4.95 -11.20
N CYS A 41 16.03 6.25 -11.47
CA CYS A 41 16.46 6.76 -12.77
C CYS A 41 17.93 6.45 -13.06
N VAL A 42 18.81 6.57 -12.07
CA VAL A 42 20.22 6.17 -12.21
C VAL A 42 20.35 4.66 -12.45
N ASP A 43 19.58 3.84 -11.73
CA ASP A 43 19.56 2.38 -11.88
C ASP A 43 19.02 1.96 -13.27
N GLN A 44 18.18 2.79 -13.90
CA GLN A 44 17.73 2.65 -15.29
C GLN A 44 18.78 3.11 -16.33
N GLY A 45 19.94 3.61 -15.89
CA GLY A 45 21.04 4.04 -16.73
C GLY A 45 21.05 5.52 -17.09
N PHE A 46 20.14 6.33 -16.55
CA PHE A 46 20.13 7.77 -16.75
C PHE A 46 21.11 8.46 -15.80
N THR A 47 22.13 9.10 -16.35
CA THR A 47 23.04 9.92 -15.54
C THR A 47 22.41 11.29 -15.26
N GLU A 48 22.73 11.93 -14.14
CA GLU A 48 22.19 13.26 -13.79
C GLU A 48 22.46 14.34 -14.85
N LYS A 49 23.49 14.12 -15.68
CA LYS A 49 23.87 15.02 -16.79
C LYS A 49 23.18 14.68 -18.10
N SER A 50 22.49 13.54 -18.18
CA SER A 50 21.77 13.14 -19.38
C SER A 50 20.49 13.97 -19.54
N PRO A 51 20.12 14.34 -20.79
CA PRO A 51 18.88 15.08 -21.04
C PRO A 51 17.65 14.27 -20.64
N GLU A 52 17.77 12.94 -20.61
CA GLU A 52 16.70 11.99 -20.25
C GLU A 52 16.50 11.82 -18.74
N PHE A 53 17.41 12.35 -17.91
CA PHE A 53 17.28 12.23 -16.45
C PHE A 53 16.05 12.96 -15.93
N VAL A 54 15.84 14.21 -16.34
CA VAL A 54 14.70 15.01 -15.90
C VAL A 54 13.36 14.39 -16.37
N PRO A 55 13.21 13.97 -17.63
CA PRO A 55 12.06 13.17 -18.07
C PRO A 55 11.83 11.90 -17.24
N CYS A 56 12.88 11.14 -16.92
CA CYS A 56 12.75 9.96 -16.07
C CYS A 56 12.23 10.31 -14.68
N ILE A 57 12.82 11.31 -14.01
CA ILE A 57 12.37 11.76 -12.69
C ILE A 57 10.89 12.12 -12.71
N LYS A 58 10.46 12.85 -13.75
CA LYS A 58 9.06 13.25 -13.91
C LYS A 58 8.14 12.03 -14.05
N ALA A 59 8.46 11.10 -14.95
CA ALA A 59 7.67 9.90 -15.18
C ALA A 59 7.57 9.02 -13.93
N GLU A 60 8.69 8.81 -13.23
CA GLU A 60 8.71 8.04 -11.97
C GLU A 60 7.92 8.73 -10.85
N THR A 61 8.00 10.05 -10.75
CA THR A 61 7.23 10.83 -9.77
C THR A 61 5.74 10.73 -10.03
N GLU A 62 5.29 10.92 -11.26
CA GLU A 62 3.89 10.80 -11.65
C GLU A 62 3.37 9.37 -11.44
N GLY A 63 4.18 8.37 -11.81
CA GLY A 63 3.89 6.96 -11.56
C GLY A 63 3.75 6.65 -10.07
N GLU A 64 4.62 7.21 -9.23
CA GLU A 64 4.60 7.04 -7.78
C GLU A 64 3.35 7.64 -7.14
N ILE A 65 3.01 8.88 -7.50
CA ILE A 65 1.79 9.55 -7.05
C ILE A 65 0.57 8.71 -7.46
N ALA A 66 0.52 8.24 -8.71
CA ALA A 66 -0.59 7.44 -9.19
C ALA A 66 -0.68 6.08 -8.48
N ARG A 67 0.44 5.42 -8.17
CA ARG A 67 0.46 4.17 -7.38
C ARG A 67 -0.08 4.40 -5.97
N ARG A 68 0.39 5.46 -5.29
CA ARG A 68 -0.07 5.81 -3.94
C ARG A 68 -1.54 6.17 -3.89
N ARG A 69 -2.03 6.98 -4.83
CA ARG A 69 -3.47 7.30 -4.95
C ARG A 69 -4.34 6.08 -5.19
N ARG A 70 -3.88 5.12 -6.00
CA ARG A 70 -4.61 3.85 -6.19
C ARG A 70 -4.58 2.97 -4.95
N ALA A 71 -3.46 2.97 -4.22
CA ALA A 71 -3.34 2.22 -2.98
C ALA A 71 -4.25 2.80 -1.89
N SER A 72 -4.26 4.13 -1.70
CA SER A 72 -5.17 4.79 -0.76
C SER A 72 -6.64 4.54 -1.13
N ALA A 73 -7.01 4.67 -2.41
CA ALA A 73 -8.37 4.37 -2.85
C ALA A 73 -8.77 2.90 -2.62
N ARG A 74 -7.81 1.95 -2.70
CA ARG A 74 -8.06 0.55 -2.36
C ARG A 74 -8.21 0.34 -0.86
N GLU A 75 -7.44 1.05 -0.04
CA GLU A 75 -7.58 1.03 1.42
C GLU A 75 -8.96 1.57 1.82
N ASP A 76 -9.42 2.66 1.21
CA ASP A 76 -10.77 3.21 1.41
C ASP A 76 -11.88 2.23 1.00
N MET A 77 -11.71 1.56 -0.16
CA MET A 77 -12.66 0.56 -0.62
C MET A 77 -12.64 -0.73 0.23
N ALA A 78 -11.48 -1.14 0.73
CA ALA A 78 -11.36 -2.29 1.62
C ALA A 78 -12.02 -2.00 2.98
N ALA A 79 -11.87 -0.79 3.50
CA ALA A 79 -12.58 -0.33 4.68
C ALA A 79 -14.10 -0.23 4.45
N ALA A 80 -14.54 0.15 3.25
CA ALA A 80 -15.97 0.22 2.92
C ALA A 80 -16.63 -1.15 2.67
N ASN A 81 -15.84 -2.19 2.34
CA ASN A 81 -16.34 -3.55 2.06
C ASN A 81 -16.44 -4.45 3.30
N SER A 82 -16.26 -3.93 4.51
CA SER A 82 -16.67 -4.65 5.73
C SER A 82 -18.19 -4.62 5.87
N VAL A 83 -18.91 -5.25 4.95
CA VAL A 83 -20.30 -5.66 5.18
C VAL A 83 -20.22 -6.78 6.20
N ASP A 84 -20.59 -6.49 7.46
CA ASP A 84 -20.77 -7.51 8.48
C ASP A 84 -21.88 -8.47 8.01
N VAL A 85 -21.49 -9.58 7.39
CA VAL A 85 -22.40 -10.68 7.06
C VAL A 85 -22.87 -11.27 8.38
N THR A 86 -24.00 -10.76 8.84
CA THR A 86 -24.66 -11.26 10.05
C THR A 86 -25.54 -12.44 9.66
N CYS A 87 -25.15 -13.63 10.09
CA CYS A 87 -25.97 -14.82 9.96
C CYS A 87 -26.81 -14.99 11.24
N ARG A 88 -28.12 -15.17 11.08
CA ARG A 88 -29.05 -15.45 12.19
C ARG A 88 -29.87 -16.69 11.89
N GLU A 89 -30.13 -17.50 12.92
CA GLU A 89 -31.05 -18.61 12.81
C GLU A 89 -32.50 -18.10 12.77
N PHE A 90 -33.25 -18.53 11.76
CA PHE A 90 -34.69 -18.29 11.64
C PHE A 90 -35.36 -19.63 11.36
N PHE A 91 -36.16 -20.12 12.31
CA PHE A 91 -36.90 -21.38 12.21
C PHE A 91 -36.06 -22.58 11.71
N GLY A 92 -34.89 -22.81 12.33
CA GLY A 92 -34.03 -23.96 12.02
C GLY A 92 -33.23 -23.85 10.70
N ALA A 93 -33.32 -22.72 10.01
CA ALA A 93 -32.48 -22.40 8.86
C ALA A 93 -31.59 -21.20 9.18
N VAL A 94 -30.29 -21.30 8.85
CA VAL A 94 -29.36 -20.17 8.92
C VAL A 94 -29.59 -19.30 7.69
N ARG A 95 -29.93 -18.03 7.90
CA ARG A 95 -29.95 -17.02 6.83
C ARG A 95 -28.92 -15.94 7.13
N CYS A 96 -28.16 -15.58 6.11
CA CYS A 96 -27.21 -14.48 6.12
C CYS A 96 -27.71 -13.37 5.17
N ASN A 97 -27.36 -12.11 5.47
CA ASN A 97 -27.50 -10.99 4.55
C ASN A 97 -26.38 -11.02 3.49
#